data_AF-A0ABD7GPK8-F1
#
_entry.id   AF-A0ABD7GPK8-F1
#
_cell.length_a   1.000
_cell.length_b   1.000
_cell.length_c   1.000
_cell.angle_alpha   90.00
_cell.angle_beta   90.00
_cell.angle_gamma   90.00
#
_symmetry.space_group_name_H-M   'P 1'
#
loop_
_entity.id
_entity.type
_entity.pdbx_description
1 polymer ?
#
loop_
_entity_poly.entity_id
_entity_poly.type
_entity_poly.pdbx_seq_one_letter_code
_entity_poly.pdbx_strand_id
1 'polypeptide(L)'
;MEKEQNVAAIFPVAKDFKFCLGQLVNLRISDEFGEVQARSQHVTGENQYYVYYQAADKCATERWYSESQLVAVEDDRSPGMPVFGCVELPEGAVVEE
;
A
#
# COMPACT_ATOMS: atom_id res chain seq x y z
N MET A 1 29.98 -8.44 41.84
CA MET A 1 28.96 -9.15 41.05
C MET A 1 27.84 -8.16 40.78
N GLU A 2 28.04 -7.32 39.77
CA GLU A 2 27.03 -6.36 39.33
C GLU A 2 25.97 -7.14 38.53
N LYS A 3 24.72 -7.03 38.96
CA LYS A 3 23.59 -7.56 38.19
C LYS A 3 23.24 -6.49 37.15
N GLU A 4 23.70 -6.67 35.92
CA GLU A 4 23.14 -5.97 34.77
C GLU A 4 21.67 -6.38 34.62
N GLN A 5 20.79 -5.48 35.03
CA GLN A 5 19.38 -5.56 34.69
C GLN A 5 19.26 -5.26 33.20
N ASN A 6 19.17 -6.32 32.38
CA ASN A 6 18.71 -6.23 31.01
C ASN A 6 17.22 -5.86 31.03
N VAL A 7 16.94 -4.56 31.17
CA VAL A 7 15.62 -4.00 30.92
C VAL A 7 15.45 -4.05 29.40
N ALA A 8 14.88 -5.15 28.92
CA ALA A 8 14.41 -5.27 27.55
C ALA A 8 13.38 -4.14 27.36
N ALA A 9 13.84 -3.05 26.77
CA ALA A 9 12.99 -1.91 26.47
C ALA A 9 11.88 -2.39 25.54
N ILE A 10 10.64 -2.38 26.04
CA ILE A 10 9.44 -2.66 25.25
C ILE A 10 9.20 -1.41 24.39
N PHE A 11 10.03 -1.22 23.37
CA PHE A 11 9.74 -0.27 22.32
C PHE A 11 8.63 -0.89 21.46
N PRO A 12 7.51 -0.20 21.22
CA PRO A 12 6.61 -0.63 20.16
C PRO A 12 7.43 -0.70 18.87
N VAL A 13 7.52 -1.88 18.27
CA VAL A 13 8.15 -2.04 16.95
C VAL A 13 7.22 -1.40 15.94
N ALA A 14 7.43 -0.10 15.69
CA ALA A 14 6.85 0.56 14.54
C ALA A 14 7.45 -0.10 13.30
N LYS A 15 6.68 -0.96 12.63
CA LYS A 15 7.02 -1.47 11.30
C LYS A 15 6.78 -0.39 10.27
N ASP A 16 7.77 -0.13 9.43
CA ASP A 16 7.59 0.72 8.25
C ASP A 16 6.55 0.14 7.31
N PHE A 17 5.80 1.03 6.63
CA PHE A 17 4.85 0.63 5.61
C PHE A 17 5.56 0.53 4.25
N LYS A 18 5.44 -0.62 3.60
CA LYS A 18 5.97 -0.87 2.26
C LYS A 18 5.26 -0.06 1.16
N PHE A 19 3.96 0.15 1.30
CA PHE A 19 3.17 0.93 0.34
C PHE A 19 2.75 2.26 0.94
N CYS A 20 2.65 3.30 0.09
CA CYS A 20 2.17 4.63 0.45
C CYS A 20 0.65 4.78 0.31
N LEU A 21 0.05 5.77 0.97
CA LEU A 21 -1.34 6.16 0.67
C LEU A 21 -1.39 6.76 -0.74
N GLY A 22 -2.46 6.49 -1.47
CA GLY A 22 -2.62 6.89 -2.87
C GLY A 22 -1.77 6.11 -3.87
N GLN A 23 -0.96 5.16 -3.39
CA GLN A 23 -0.14 4.32 -4.26
C GLN A 23 -1.04 3.31 -4.98
N LEU A 24 -0.78 3.13 -6.26
CA LEU A 24 -1.37 2.09 -7.08
C LEU A 24 -0.66 0.75 -6.78
N VAL A 25 -1.46 -0.25 -6.44
CA VAL A 25 -1.02 -1.61 -6.11
C VAL A 25 -1.80 -2.61 -6.93
N ASN A 26 -1.14 -3.72 -7.27
CA ASN A 26 -1.76 -4.85 -7.94
C ASN A 26 -2.05 -5.96 -6.92
N LEU A 27 -3.22 -6.57 -7.02
CA LEU A 27 -3.61 -7.75 -6.25
C LEU A 27 -2.96 -8.99 -6.87
N ARG A 28 -2.04 -9.63 -6.13
CA ARG A 28 -1.19 -10.72 -6.64
C ARG A 28 -1.94 -11.88 -7.31
N ILE A 29 -3.19 -12.15 -6.91
CA ILE A 29 -3.94 -13.34 -7.35
C ILE A 29 -4.93 -13.07 -8.49
N SER A 30 -5.35 -11.83 -8.67
CA SER A 30 -6.43 -11.47 -9.59
C SER A 30 -5.99 -10.52 -10.69
N ASP A 31 -4.72 -10.07 -10.66
CA ASP A 31 -4.17 -9.06 -11.57
C ASP A 31 -5.00 -7.75 -11.60
N GLU A 32 -5.82 -7.52 -10.56
CA GLU A 32 -6.63 -6.31 -10.39
C GLU A 32 -5.77 -5.18 -9.82
N PHE A 33 -6.03 -3.96 -10.28
CA PHE A 33 -5.31 -2.76 -9.84
C PHE A 33 -6.18 -1.91 -8.95
N GLY A 34 -5.59 -1.38 -7.88
CA GLY A 34 -6.28 -0.57 -6.89
C GLY A 34 -5.39 0.45 -6.22
N GLU A 35 -6.02 1.39 -5.54
CA GLU A 35 -5.36 2.46 -4.80
C GLU A 35 -5.39 2.18 -3.30
N VAL A 36 -4.26 2.38 -2.62
CA VAL A 36 -4.16 2.25 -1.17
C VAL A 36 -4.79 3.47 -0.48
N GLN A 37 -5.97 3.28 0.09
CA GLN A 37 -6.75 4.29 0.79
C GLN A 37 -6.42 4.41 2.28
N ALA A 38 -6.02 3.31 2.92
CA ALA A 38 -5.64 3.31 4.32
C ALA A 38 -4.56 2.26 4.62
N ARG A 39 -3.87 2.45 5.76
CA ARG A 39 -2.81 1.57 6.25
C ARG A 39 -3.04 1.29 7.73
N SER A 40 -2.85 0.04 8.14
CA SER A 40 -3.03 -0.41 9.51
C SER A 40 -1.87 -1.30 9.93
N GLN A 41 -1.42 -1.12 11.17
CA GLN A 41 -0.39 -1.95 11.79
C GLN A 41 -1.02 -2.80 12.88
N HIS A 42 -0.63 -4.07 12.92
CA HIS A 42 -1.13 -5.03 13.89
C HIS A 42 0.01 -5.47 14.82
N VAL A 43 -0.32 -5.71 16.10
CA VAL A 43 0.63 -6.20 17.12
C VAL A 43 1.28 -7.52 16.67
N THR A 44 0.50 -8.36 16.01
CA THR A 44 0.93 -9.65 15.45
C THR A 44 0.63 -9.67 13.96
N GLY A 45 1.63 -9.97 13.12
CA GLY A 45 1.44 -10.15 11.68
C GLY A 45 1.96 -9.00 10.82
N GLU A 46 1.57 -9.02 9.56
CA GLU A 46 1.98 -8.05 8.53
C GLU A 46 1.19 -6.75 8.64
N ASN A 47 1.71 -5.68 8.03
CA ASN A 47 0.93 -4.47 7.81
C ASN A 47 -0.24 -4.79 6.88
N GLN A 48 -1.39 -4.18 7.16
CA GLN A 48 -2.57 -4.28 6.33
C GLN A 48 -2.80 -2.97 5.58
N TYR A 49 -3.33 -3.10 4.38
CA TYR A 49 -3.58 -2.01 3.45
C TYR A 49 -5.03 -2.11 2.99
N TYR A 50 -5.75 -1.01 3.08
CA TYR A 50 -7.10 -0.89 2.57
C TYR A 50 -7.04 -0.41 1.14
N VAL A 51 -7.50 -1.23 0.20
CA VAL A 51 -7.37 -0.96 -1.23
C VAL A 51 -8.75 -0.77 -1.82
N TYR A 52 -8.93 0.32 -2.56
CA TYR A 52 -10.10 0.57 -3.40
C TYR A 52 -9.74 0.23 -4.85
N TYR A 53 -10.51 -0.65 -5.47
CA TYR A 53 -10.18 -1.21 -6.78
C TYR A 53 -11.44 -1.55 -7.57
N GLN A 54 -11.28 -1.69 -8.88
CA GLN A 54 -12.33 -2.25 -9.73
C GLN A 54 -12.17 -3.77 -9.78
N ALA A 55 -13.17 -4.50 -9.31
CA ALA A 55 -13.17 -5.94 -9.38
C ALA A 55 -13.50 -6.44 -10.81
N ALA A 56 -13.26 -7.72 -11.10
CA ALA A 56 -13.49 -8.34 -12.40
C ALA A 56 -14.95 -8.22 -12.91
N ASP A 57 -15.91 -8.03 -12.02
CA ASP A 57 -17.32 -7.74 -12.33
C ASP A 57 -17.59 -6.28 -12.73
N LYS A 58 -16.52 -5.47 -12.82
CA LYS A 58 -16.53 -4.02 -13.07
C LYS A 58 -17.13 -3.19 -11.94
N CYS A 59 -17.38 -3.78 -10.77
CA CYS A 59 -17.86 -3.06 -9.60
C CYS A 59 -16.69 -2.44 -8.83
N ALA A 60 -16.91 -1.22 -8.35
CA ALA A 60 -16.04 -0.60 -7.38
C ALA A 60 -16.14 -1.36 -6.04
N THR A 61 -15.01 -1.84 -5.56
CA THR A 61 -14.91 -2.65 -4.34
C THR A 61 -13.77 -2.12 -3.47
N GLU A 62 -13.90 -2.31 -2.16
CA GLU A 62 -12.88 -1.95 -1.18
C GLU A 62 -12.66 -3.07 -0.17
N ARG A 63 -11.39 -3.38 0.14
CA ARG A 63 -11.06 -4.45 1.08
C ARG A 63 -9.67 -4.28 1.69
N TRP A 64 -9.50 -4.84 2.90
CA TRP A 64 -8.20 -4.99 3.54
C TRP A 64 -7.42 -6.18 3.00
N TYR A 65 -6.15 -5.93 2.67
CA TYR A 65 -5.17 -6.92 2.21
C TYR A 65 -3.91 -6.85 3.07
N SER A 66 -3.29 -8.01 3.29
CA SER A 66 -1.96 -8.08 3.90
C SER A 66 -0.88 -7.63 2.92
N GLU A 67 0.26 -7.18 3.43
CA GLU A 67 1.43 -6.77 2.63
C GLU A 67 1.83 -7.80 1.56
N SER A 68 1.82 -9.08 1.90
CA SER A 68 2.15 -10.17 0.98
C SER A 68 1.14 -10.39 -0.15
N GLN A 69 -0.06 -9.84 -0.06
CA GLN A 69 -1.10 -9.98 -1.10
C GLN A 69 -1.00 -8.91 -2.19
N LEU A 70 -0.19 -7.88 -1.96
CA LEU A 70 -0.07 -6.71 -2.83
C LEU A 70 1.31 -6.65 -3.49
N VAL A 71 1.33 -6.08 -4.69
CA VAL A 71 2.54 -5.78 -5.45
C VAL A 71 2.52 -4.31 -5.82
N ALA A 72 3.64 -3.61 -5.66
CA ALA A 72 3.74 -2.22 -6.08
C ALA A 72 3.63 -2.17 -7.61
N VAL A 73 2.80 -1.28 -8.13
CA VAL A 73 2.79 -1.00 -9.56
C VAL A 73 3.92 -0.02 -9.86
N GLU A 74 4.74 -0.37 -10.83
CA GLU A 74 5.83 0.45 -11.34
C GLU A 74 5.47 0.88 -12.77
N ASP A 75 5.77 2.13 -13.13
CA ASP A 75 5.62 2.60 -14.52
C ASP A 75 6.89 2.23 -15.30
N ASP A 76 6.75 1.59 -16.46
CA ASP A 76 7.88 1.26 -17.34
C ASP A 76 8.68 2.51 -17.77
N ARG A 77 8.05 3.69 -17.79
CA ARG A 77 8.68 4.98 -18.10
C ARG A 77 9.49 5.53 -16.92
N SER A 78 9.37 4.97 -15.72
CA SER A 78 10.07 5.38 -14.50
C SER A 78 10.32 4.16 -13.58
N PRO A 79 11.23 3.25 -14.00
CA PRO A 79 11.49 2.01 -13.26
C PRO A 79 11.97 2.30 -11.83
N GLY A 80 11.42 1.59 -10.85
CA GLY A 80 11.73 1.77 -9.43
C GLY A 80 10.92 2.85 -8.71
N MET A 81 10.04 3.58 -9.39
CA MET A 81 9.15 4.57 -8.77
C MET A 81 7.72 4.01 -8.65
N PRO A 82 7.10 4.05 -7.45
CA PRO A 82 5.72 3.63 -7.29
C PRO A 82 4.78 4.58 -8.02
N VAL A 83 3.80 4.00 -8.72
CA VAL A 83 2.73 4.76 -9.38
C VAL A 83 1.74 5.24 -8.32
N PHE A 84 1.34 6.50 -8.38
CA PHE A 84 0.26 7.06 -7.57
C PHE A 84 -0.87 7.43 -8.52
N GLY A 85 -2.10 6.95 -8.24
CA GLY A 85 -3.35 7.21 -8.97
C GLY A 85 -3.29 7.47 -10.48
N CYS A 86 -3.89 6.60 -11.30
CA CYS A 86 -4.22 6.96 -12.67
C CYS A 86 -5.42 7.92 -12.69
N VAL A 87 -5.17 9.22 -12.61
CA VAL A 87 -6.00 10.15 -13.37
C VAL A 87 -5.29 10.35 -14.69
N GLU A 88 -5.58 9.50 -15.68
CA GLU A 88 -5.48 10.00 -17.05
C GLU A 88 -6.47 11.17 -17.11
N LEU A 89 -5.91 12.37 -17.13
CA LEU A 89 -6.66 13.59 -17.38
C LEU A 89 -7.49 13.33 -18.64
N PRO A 90 -8.83 13.50 -18.60
CA PRO A 90 -9.65 13.27 -19.77
C PRO A 90 -9.08 14.10 -20.93
N GLU A 91 -9.10 13.56 -22.16
CA GLU A 91 -8.57 14.25 -23.34
C GLU A 91 -9.10 15.69 -23.38
N GLY A 92 -8.20 16.66 -23.17
CA GLY A 92 -8.52 18.09 -23.14
C GLY A 92 -8.53 18.77 -21.77
N ALA A 93 -8.26 18.07 -20.66
CA ALA A 93 -8.12 18.72 -19.36
C ALA A 93 -6.78 19.47 -19.25
N VAL A 94 -6.86 20.80 -19.15
CA VAL A 94 -5.75 21.69 -18.82
C VAL A 94 -5.60 21.77 -17.30
N VAL A 95 -4.41 21.47 -16.80
CA VAL A 95 -4.02 21.74 -15.41
C VAL A 95 -3.58 23.21 -15.38
N GLU A 96 -4.32 24.06 -14.68
CA GLU A 96 -3.87 25.43 -14.40
C GLU A 96 -3.01 25.44 -13.12
N GLU A 97 -1.98 26.28 -13.14
CA GLU A 97 -0.86 26.36 -12.19
C GLU A 97 -1.27 26.87 -10.79
#